data_AF-A0A7L1VT48-F1
#
_entry.id   AF-A0A7L1VT48-F1
#
_cell.length_a   1.000
_cell.length_b   1.000
_cell.length_c   1.000
_cell.angle_alpha   90.00
_cell.angle_beta   90.00
_cell.angle_gamma   90.00
#
_symmetry.space_group_name_H-M   'P 1'
#
loop_
_entity.id
_entity.type
_entity.pdbx_description
1 polymer ?
#
loop_
_entity_poly.entity_id
_entity_poly.type
_entity_poly.pdbx_seq_one_letter_code
_entity_poly.pdbx_strand_id
1 'polypeptide(L)' 'YAMGRCPDVFPQPLRYDPRRWLSKDDSTFKALAFGFGARQCIGRRLAEAQMLLFLAHV' A
#
# COMPACT_ATOMS: atom_id res chain seq x y z
N TYR A 1 -2.90 -10.60 -0.32
CA TYR A 1 -2.34 -11.02 -1.63
C TYR A 1 -3.26 -10.63 -2.79
N ALA A 2 -4.52 -11.06 -2.81
CA ALA A 2 -5.44 -10.80 -3.94
C ALA A 2 -5.68 -9.30 -4.24
N MET A 3 -6.00 -8.49 -3.24
CA MET A 3 -6.41 -7.09 -3.46
C MET A 3 -5.30 -6.19 -4.05
N GLY A 4 -4.06 -6.35 -3.60
CA GLY A 4 -2.91 -5.59 -4.14
C GLY A 4 -2.48 -6.02 -5.53
N ARG A 5 -3.09 -7.07 -6.09
CA ARG A 5 -2.80 -7.59 -7.44
C ARG A 5 -4.05 -7.67 -8.33
N CYS A 6 -5.16 -7.06 -7.92
CA CYS A 6 -6.40 -7.06 -8.69
C CYS A 6 -6.23 -6.16 -9.94
N PRO A 7 -6.35 -6.69 -11.18
CA PRO A 7 -6.22 -5.90 -12.41
C PRO A 7 -7.26 -4.78 -12.53
N ASP A 8 -8.46 -4.98 -11.97
CA ASP A 8 -9.56 -4.01 -12.00
C ASP A 8 -9.27 -2.77 -11.13
N VAL A 9 -8.37 -2.90 -10.15
CA VAL A 9 -7.97 -1.82 -9.23
C VAL A 9 -6.58 -1.28 -9.59
N PHE A 10 -5.69 -2.16 -10.04
CA PHE A 10 -4.30 -1.86 -10.38
C PHE A 10 -3.99 -2.35 -11.79
N PRO A 11 -4.00 -1.46 -12.80
CA PRO A 11 -3.51 -1.79 -14.13
C PRO A 11 -2.07 -2.30 -14.06
N GLN A 12 -1.77 -3.40 -14.76
CA GLN A 12 -0.47 -4.09 -14.71
C GLN A 12 -0.03 -4.44 -13.26
N PRO A 13 -0.82 -5.23 -12.50
CA PRO A 13 -0.64 -5.43 -11.05
C PRO A 13 0.68 -6.13 -10.66
N LEU A 14 1.30 -6.83 -11.60
CA LEU A 14 2.57 -7.53 -11.40
C LEU A 14 3.79 -6.62 -11.65
N ARG A 15 3.57 -5.42 -12.22
CA ARG A 15 4.62 -4.45 -12.48
C ARG A 15 4.86 -3.59 -11.24
N TYR A 16 6.13 -3.42 -10.88
CA TYR A 16 6.53 -2.43 -9.90
C TYR A 16 6.50 -1.04 -10.56
N ASP A 17 5.54 -0.20 -10.14
CA ASP A 17 5.44 1.21 -10.53
C ASP A 17 5.04 2.04 -9.31
N PRO A 18 5.98 2.73 -8.65
CA PRO A 18 5.70 3.59 -7.49
C PRO A 18 4.78 4.76 -7.80
N ARG A 19 4.75 5.23 -9.06
CA ARG A 19 4.00 6.44 -9.45
C ARG A 19 2.49 6.24 -9.35
N ARG A 20 2.01 4.99 -9.30
CA ARG A 20 0.59 4.66 -9.11
C ARG A 20 0.01 5.22 -7.81
N TRP A 21 0.85 5.52 -6.82
CA TRP A 21 0.45 6.08 -5.53
C TRP A 21 0.42 7.62 -5.50
N LEU A 22 0.78 8.28 -6.61
CA LEU A 22 0.78 9.74 -6.73
C LEU A 22 -0.59 10.31 -7.16
N SER A 23 -1.48 9.45 -7.69
CA SER A 23 -2.84 9.85 -8.07
C SER A 23 -3.67 10.20 -6.83
N LYS A 24 -4.48 11.25 -6.93
CA LYS A 24 -5.45 11.67 -5.88
C LYS A 24 -6.70 10.79 -5.80
N ASP A 25 -6.72 9.63 -6.46
CA ASP A 25 -7.87 8.73 -6.37
C ASP A 25 -8.12 8.30 -4.92
N ASP A 26 -9.27 8.74 -4.39
CA ASP A 26 -9.66 8.68 -2.99
C ASP A 26 -10.14 7.29 -2.52
N SER A 27 -9.75 6.24 -3.24
CA SER A 27 -10.10 4.87 -2.88
C SER A 27 -9.25 4.44 -1.68
N THR A 28 -9.80 4.65 -0.49
CA THR A 28 -9.22 4.35 0.85
C THR A 28 -8.71 2.90 1.00
N PHE A 29 -9.12 2.00 0.10
CA PHE A 29 -8.85 0.56 0.14
C PHE A 29 -7.76 0.07 -0.81
N LYS A 30 -6.98 0.95 -1.46
CA LYS A 30 -5.87 0.52 -2.33
C LYS A 30 -4.69 -0.11 -1.55
N ALA A 31 -4.44 0.30 -0.32
CA ALA A 31 -3.30 -0.18 0.48
C ALA A 31 -3.76 -1.03 1.68
N LEU A 32 -4.01 -2.32 1.44
CA LEU A 32 -4.51 -3.27 2.45
C LEU A 32 -3.49 -4.35 2.84
N ALA A 33 -2.20 -4.09 2.66
CA ALA A 33 -1.12 -5.02 3.04
C ALA A 33 -1.14 -5.36 4.55
N PHE A 34 -1.61 -4.42 5.37
CA PHE A 34 -1.73 -4.58 6.83
C PHE A 34 -3.17 -4.84 7.29
N GLY A 35 -4.09 -5.14 6.37
CA GLY A 35 -5.52 -5.27 6.67
C GLY A 35 -6.20 -3.95 7.02
N PHE A 36 -7.48 -4.03 7.41
CA PHE A 36 -8.33 -2.89 7.77
C PHE A 36 -9.33 -3.30 8.87
N GLY A 37 -9.86 -2.30 9.59
CA GLY A 37 -10.87 -2.50 10.64
C GLY A 37 -10.29 -3.05 11.95
N ALA A 38 -11.16 -3.69 12.76
CA ALA A 38 -10.82 -4.18 14.11
C ALA A 38 -9.72 -5.25 14.13
N ARG A 39 -9.42 -5.87 12.99
CA ARG A 39 -8.41 -6.93 12.85
C ARG A 39 -7.20 -6.47 12.02
N GLN A 40 -7.03 -5.16 11.83
CA GLN A 40 -5.83 -4.64 11.17
C GLN A 40 -4.57 -4.98 11.97
N CYS A 41 -3.44 -5.10 11.26
CA CYS A 41 -2.15 -5.34 11.89
C CYS A 41 -1.80 -4.20 12.86
N ILE A 42 -1.53 -4.56 14.11
CA ILE A 42 -1.12 -3.62 15.16
C ILE A 42 0.19 -2.90 14.83
N GLY A 43 1.08 -3.55 14.08
CA GLY A 43 2.38 -3.02 13.67
C GLY A 43 2.36 -2.10 12.46
N ARG A 44 1.19 -1.82 11.86
CA ARG A 44 1.08 -1.04 10.62
C ARG A 44 1.83 0.29 10.68
N ARG A 45 1.61 1.07 11.74
CA ARG A 45 2.17 2.42 11.87
C ARG A 45 3.68 2.40 12.08
N LEU A 46 4.16 1.42 12.85
CA LEU A 46 5.59 1.21 13.03
C LEU A 46 6.27 0.84 11.71
N ALA A 47 5.70 -0.11 10.97
CA ALA A 47 6.24 -0.54 9.68
C ALA A 47 6.25 0.61 8.66
N GLU A 48 5.17 1.38 8.55
CA GLU A 48 5.10 2.56 7.67
C GLU A 48 6.16 3.61 8.04
N ALA A 49 6.35 3.90 9.33
CA ALA A 49 7.38 4.81 9.79
C ALA A 49 8.80 4.31 9.44
N GLN A 50 9.08 3.03 9.67
CA GLN A 50 10.36 2.43 9.30
C GLN A 50 10.61 2.48 7.79
N MET A 51 9.58 2.23 6.96
CA MET A 51 9.68 2.32 5.51
C MET A 51 9.99 3.76 5.05
N LEU A 52 9.33 4.77 5.64
CA LEU A 52 9.59 6.17 5.32
C LEU A 52 10.99 6.61 5.73
N LEU A 53 11.43 6.23 6.94
CA LEU A 53 12.79 6.52 7.42
C LEU A 53 13.85 5.85 6.53
N PHE A 54 13.62 4.60 6.14
CA PHE A 54 14.49 3.89 5.22
C PHE A 54 14.59 4.61 3.87
N LEU A 55 13.46 4.99 3.27
CA LEU A 55 13.43 5.71 1.99
C LEU A 55 14.04 7.12 2.05
N ALA A 56 14.01 7.77 3.22
CA ALA A 56 14.60 9.09 3.40
C ALA A 56 16.12 9.05 3.63
N HIS A 57 16.64 7.91 4.09
CA HIS A 57 18.05 7.76 4.44
C HIS A 57 18.89 7.11 3.33
N VAL A 58 18.30 6.20 2.56
CA VAL A 58 18.91 5.62 1.34
C VAL A 58 18.95 6.65 0.22
#